data_AF-A0A7W5VG03-F1
#
_entry.id   AF-A0A7W5VG03-F1
#
_cell.length_a   1.000
_cell.length_b   1.000
_cell.length_c   1.000
_cell.angle_alpha   90.00
_cell.angle_beta   90.00
_cell.angle_gamma   90.00
#
_symmetry.space_group_name_H-M   'P 1'
#
loop_
_entity.id
_entity.type
_entity.pdbx_description
1 polymer ?
#
loop_
_entity_poly.entity_id
_entity_poly.type
_entity_poly.pdbx_seq_one_letter_code
_entity_poly.pdbx_strand_id
1 'polypeptide(L)'
;MTTTMTTTTATTVTDVPDPVKAASALWFAAVGAGAFEAALAVGQALSAGTPFSELAGGLAVRLAIFAAAVFLAVVLRQGRGWARIALAVSLGVFGTVSLVIEPIQWLLAGNSVTTFLTTADAMTLTFTVSRILHLAAVLGAMTLMFSPSANAYFRRKR
;
A
#
# COMPACT_ATOMS: atom_id res chain seq x y z
N MET A 1 -22.37 32.74 -47.79
CA MET A 1 -22.66 32.14 -46.47
C MET A 1 -21.73 30.96 -46.29
N THR A 2 -20.65 31.15 -45.54
CA THR A 2 -19.58 30.15 -45.38
C THR A 2 -19.81 29.42 -44.07
N THR A 3 -20.22 28.15 -44.15
CA THR A 3 -20.47 27.30 -42.98
C THR A 3 -19.14 26.77 -42.45
N THR A 4 -18.68 27.31 -41.32
CA THR A 4 -17.51 26.81 -40.59
C THR A 4 -17.89 25.50 -39.88
N MET A 5 -17.46 24.36 -40.42
CA MET A 5 -17.50 23.09 -39.70
C MET A 5 -16.47 23.10 -38.58
N THR A 6 -16.93 23.13 -37.33
CA THR A 6 -16.07 22.96 -36.15
C THR A 6 -15.81 21.47 -35.97
N THR A 7 -14.63 21.00 -36.37
CA THR A 7 -14.17 19.64 -36.12
C THR A 7 -13.88 19.50 -34.63
N THR A 8 -14.85 19.00 -33.84
CA THR A 8 -14.60 18.58 -32.46
C THR A 8 -13.73 17.33 -32.49
N THR A 9 -12.44 17.50 -32.24
CA THR A 9 -11.50 16.40 -32.05
C THR A 9 -11.91 15.63 -30.79
N ALA A 10 -12.67 14.55 -30.95
CA ALA A 10 -12.93 13.61 -29.88
C ALA A 10 -11.62 12.89 -29.55
N THR A 11 -10.90 13.38 -28.55
CA THR A 11 -9.71 12.70 -28.02
C THR A 11 -10.17 11.44 -27.28
N THR A 12 -10.37 10.36 -28.01
CA THR A 12 -10.54 9.02 -27.44
C THR A 12 -9.20 8.55 -26.89
N VAL A 13 -8.77 9.08 -25.75
CA VAL A 13 -7.66 8.46 -25.03
C VAL A 13 -8.24 7.52 -23.99
N THR A 14 -8.19 6.24 -24.34
CA THR A 14 -8.36 5.06 -23.48
C THR A 14 -7.26 4.95 -22.41
N ASP A 15 -6.66 6.07 -22.00
CA ASP A 15 -5.57 6.09 -21.04
C ASP A 15 -6.08 5.81 -19.63
N VAL A 16 -5.27 5.10 -18.85
CA VAL A 16 -5.54 4.90 -17.43
C VAL A 16 -5.42 6.26 -16.74
N PRO A 17 -6.43 6.72 -15.97
CA PRO A 17 -6.36 8.02 -15.30
C PRO A 17 -5.18 8.11 -14.33
N ASP A 18 -4.61 9.31 -14.20
CA ASP A 18 -3.46 9.55 -13.32
C ASP A 18 -3.71 9.12 -11.86
N PRO A 19 -4.91 9.32 -11.27
CA PRO A 19 -5.17 8.81 -9.92
C PRO A 19 -5.09 7.29 -9.81
N VAL A 20 -5.43 6.54 -10.87
CA VAL A 20 -5.32 5.07 -10.87
C VAL A 20 -3.85 4.65 -11.02
N LYS A 21 -3.08 5.35 -11.87
CA LYS A 21 -1.63 5.14 -12.00
C LYS A 21 -0.91 5.41 -10.67
N ALA A 22 -1.21 6.54 -10.03
CA ALA A 22 -0.67 6.96 -8.75
C ALA A 22 -1.08 6.01 -7.62
N ALA A 23 -2.36 5.62 -7.54
CA ALA A 23 -2.79 4.64 -6.53
C ALA A 23 -2.07 3.30 -6.67
N SER A 24 -1.89 2.82 -7.90
CA SER A 24 -1.12 1.60 -8.14
C SER A 24 0.36 1.77 -7.77
N ALA A 25 0.98 2.92 -8.04
CA ALA A 25 2.34 3.22 -7.60
C ALA A 25 2.45 3.22 -6.07
N LEU A 26 1.47 3.79 -5.37
CA LEU A 26 1.41 3.76 -3.90
C LEU A 26 1.22 2.34 -3.35
N TRP A 27 0.44 1.47 -4.02
CA TRP A 27 0.39 0.06 -3.64
C TRP A 27 1.75 -0.64 -3.79
N PHE A 28 2.50 -0.36 -4.86
CA PHE A 28 3.86 -0.88 -5.00
C PHE A 28 4.81 -0.32 -3.93
N ALA A 29 4.69 0.95 -3.58
CA ALA A 29 5.45 1.57 -2.50
C ALA A 29 5.12 0.93 -1.14
N ALA A 30 3.85 0.67 -0.86
CA ALA A 30 3.40 -0.04 0.34
C ALA A 30 3.99 -1.45 0.41
N VAL A 31 3.96 -2.22 -0.69
CA VAL A 31 4.59 -3.54 -0.76
C VAL A 31 6.11 -3.44 -0.54
N GLY A 32 6.77 -2.45 -1.13
CA GLY A 32 8.19 -2.20 -0.93
C GLY A 32 8.54 -1.91 0.53
N ALA A 33 7.76 -1.07 1.20
CA ALA A 33 7.92 -0.78 2.62
C ALA A 33 7.68 -2.03 3.49
N GLY A 34 6.62 -2.80 3.21
CA GLY A 34 6.36 -4.07 3.90
C GLY A 34 7.46 -5.10 3.70
N ALA A 35 8.04 -5.19 2.51
CA ALA A 35 9.17 -6.09 2.23
C ALA A 35 10.43 -5.65 2.96
N PHE A 36 10.70 -4.34 3.01
CA PHE A 36 11.79 -3.76 3.78
C PHE A 36 11.62 -4.03 5.29
N GLU A 37 10.44 -3.81 5.83
CA GLU A 37 10.09 -4.14 7.23
C GLU A 37 10.30 -5.62 7.54
N ALA A 38 9.87 -6.51 6.64
CA ALA A 38 10.09 -7.95 6.79
C ALA A 38 11.58 -8.31 6.82
N ALA A 39 12.39 -7.67 5.97
CA ALA A 39 13.83 -7.88 5.94
C ALA A 39 14.49 -7.39 7.24
N LEU A 40 14.10 -6.23 7.77
CA LEU A 40 14.60 -5.73 9.06
C LEU A 40 14.22 -6.67 10.21
N ALA A 41 12.96 -7.12 10.25
CA ALA A 41 12.48 -8.01 11.30
C ALA A 41 13.19 -9.38 11.27
N VAL A 42 13.36 -9.97 10.09
CA VAL A 42 14.10 -11.23 9.93
C VAL A 42 15.57 -11.04 10.27
N GLY A 43 16.21 -9.95 9.83
CA GLY A 43 17.60 -9.65 10.16
C GLY A 43 17.84 -9.52 11.66
N GLN A 44 16.95 -8.83 12.38
CA GLN A 44 17.01 -8.70 13.83
C GLN A 44 16.77 -10.04 14.56
N ALA A 45 15.83 -10.86 14.08
CA ALA A 45 15.57 -12.16 14.69
C ALA A 45 16.76 -13.11 14.52
N LEU A 46 17.38 -13.13 13.34
CA LEU A 46 18.56 -13.94 13.06
C LEU A 46 19.79 -13.47 13.87
N SER A 47 20.00 -12.15 13.99
CA SER A 47 21.10 -11.61 14.81
C SER A 47 20.92 -11.91 16.30
N ALA A 48 19.68 -12.03 16.76
CA ALA A 48 19.32 -12.49 18.11
C ALA A 48 19.41 -14.02 18.30
N GLY A 49 19.80 -14.78 17.27
CA GLY A 49 19.98 -16.24 17.34
C GLY A 49 18.73 -17.08 17.05
N THR A 50 17.64 -16.46 16.57
CA THR A 50 16.43 -17.20 16.17
C THR A 50 16.72 -18.04 14.93
N PRO A 51 16.45 -19.36 14.92
CA PRO A 51 16.69 -20.18 13.75
C PRO A 51 15.73 -19.85 12.61
N PHE A 52 16.21 -19.86 11.37
CA PHE A 52 15.40 -19.51 10.19
C PHE A 52 14.14 -20.39 10.03
N SER A 53 14.18 -21.65 10.48
CA SER A 53 13.03 -22.55 10.45
C SER A 53 11.82 -22.02 11.21
N GLU A 54 12.03 -21.25 12.28
CA GLU A 54 10.96 -20.62 13.06
C GLU A 54 10.38 -19.39 12.35
N LEU A 55 11.18 -18.74 11.49
CA LEU A 55 10.78 -17.55 10.74
C LEU A 55 10.16 -17.89 9.38
N ALA A 56 10.53 -19.04 8.81
CA ALA A 56 10.22 -19.42 7.43
C ALA A 56 8.71 -19.39 7.12
N GLY A 57 7.88 -19.92 8.02
CA GLY A 57 6.43 -19.92 7.83
C GLY A 57 5.84 -18.52 7.78
N GLY A 58 6.20 -17.66 8.74
CA GLY A 58 5.74 -16.28 8.79
C GLY A 58 6.24 -15.43 7.61
N LEU A 59 7.48 -15.67 7.17
CA LEU A 59 8.06 -15.02 6.00
C LEU A 59 7.35 -15.46 4.70
N ALA A 60 7.10 -16.76 4.53
CA ALA A 60 6.41 -17.30 3.36
C ALA A 60 5.01 -16.70 3.19
N VAL A 61 4.24 -16.58 4.28
CA VAL A 61 2.92 -15.93 4.26
C VAL A 61 3.03 -14.47 3.83
N ARG A 62 3.99 -13.71 4.36
CA ARG A 62 4.20 -12.30 3.96
C ARG A 62 4.55 -12.17 2.48
N LEU A 63 5.45 -13.01 1.97
CA LEU A 63 5.81 -13.02 0.55
C LEU A 63 4.61 -13.34 -0.35
N ALA A 64 3.75 -14.28 0.07
CA ALA A 64 2.50 -14.57 -0.64
C ALA A 64 1.54 -13.37 -0.66
N ILE A 65 1.40 -12.67 0.46
CA ILE A 65 0.59 -11.43 0.55
C ILE A 65 1.17 -10.34 -0.36
N PHE A 66 2.50 -10.15 -0.38
CA PHE A 66 3.15 -9.18 -1.26
C PHE A 66 2.94 -9.51 -2.74
N ALA A 67 3.07 -10.78 -3.12
CA ALA A 67 2.81 -11.22 -4.48
C ALA A 67 1.34 -10.96 -4.88
N ALA A 68 0.39 -11.27 -4.00
CA ALA A 68 -1.02 -10.99 -4.23
C ALA A 68 -1.30 -9.47 -4.34
N ALA A 69 -0.67 -8.66 -3.50
CA ALA A 69 -0.77 -7.20 -3.54
C ALA A 69 -0.26 -6.63 -4.87
N VAL A 70 0.92 -7.06 -5.31
CA VAL A 70 1.51 -6.67 -6.60
C VAL A 70 0.60 -7.08 -7.76
N PHE A 71 0.12 -8.32 -7.75
CA PHE A 71 -0.81 -8.81 -8.75
C PHE A 71 -2.08 -7.95 -8.82
N LEU A 72 -2.71 -7.69 -7.68
CA LEU A 72 -3.91 -6.87 -7.61
C LEU A 72 -3.65 -5.42 -8.05
N ALA A 73 -2.49 -4.85 -7.73
CA ALA A 73 -2.10 -3.51 -8.18
C ALA A 73 -1.90 -3.44 -9.70
N VAL A 74 -1.36 -4.49 -10.33
CA VAL A 74 -1.30 -4.61 -11.80
C VAL A 74 -2.70 -4.73 -12.40
N VAL A 75 -3.53 -5.59 -11.82
CA VAL A 75 -4.92 -5.80 -12.24
C VAL A 75 -5.75 -4.51 -12.11
N LEU A 76 -5.50 -3.70 -11.09
CA LEU A 76 -6.11 -2.39 -10.88
C LEU A 76 -5.88 -1.46 -12.09
N ARG A 77 -4.64 -1.41 -12.61
CA ARG A 77 -4.30 -0.60 -13.81
C ARG A 77 -5.08 -1.04 -15.05
N GLN A 78 -5.37 -2.35 -15.17
CA GLN A 78 -6.15 -2.88 -16.29
C GLN A 78 -7.62 -2.42 -16.27
N GLY A 79 -8.08 -1.83 -15.17
CA GLY A 79 -9.45 -1.31 -15.04
C GLY A 79 -10.45 -2.34 -14.50
N ARG A 80 -9.96 -3.42 -13.88
CA ARG A 80 -10.80 -4.47 -13.30
C ARG A 80 -11.31 -4.01 -11.93
N GLY A 81 -12.57 -3.55 -11.91
CA GLY A 81 -13.17 -2.94 -10.71
C GLY A 81 -13.17 -3.84 -9.46
N TRP A 82 -13.20 -5.16 -9.61
CA TRP A 82 -13.14 -6.08 -8.46
C TRP A 82 -11.82 -6.00 -7.69
N ALA A 83 -10.70 -5.71 -8.37
CA ALA A 83 -9.40 -5.59 -7.71
C ALA A 83 -9.34 -4.39 -6.76
N ARG A 84 -10.16 -3.36 -7.01
CA ARG A 84 -10.30 -2.24 -6.07
C ARG A 84 -10.87 -2.69 -4.74
N ILE A 85 -11.95 -3.46 -4.80
CA ILE A 85 -12.63 -3.95 -3.60
C ILE A 85 -11.74 -4.97 -2.89
N ALA A 86 -11.08 -5.86 -3.65
CA ALA A 86 -10.11 -6.78 -3.09
C ALA A 86 -9.01 -6.03 -2.32
N LEU A 87 -8.30 -5.09 -2.96
CA LEU A 87 -7.26 -4.27 -2.30
C LEU A 87 -7.79 -3.49 -1.10
N ALA A 88 -8.96 -2.88 -1.24
CA ALA A 88 -9.56 -2.08 -0.18
C ALA A 88 -9.88 -2.91 1.07
N VAL A 89 -10.52 -4.06 0.89
CA VAL A 89 -10.92 -4.92 2.01
C VAL A 89 -9.70 -5.64 2.59
N SER A 90 -8.88 -6.28 1.75
CA SER A 90 -7.75 -7.08 2.23
C SER A 90 -6.65 -6.20 2.82
N LEU A 91 -6.04 -5.34 2.02
CA LEU A 91 -4.87 -4.58 2.45
C LEU A 91 -5.23 -3.21 3.02
N GLY A 92 -6.28 -2.57 2.49
CA GLY A 92 -6.75 -1.28 2.98
C GLY A 92 -7.31 -1.38 4.40
N VAL A 93 -8.09 -2.41 4.72
CA VAL A 93 -8.65 -2.62 6.06
C VAL A 93 -7.78 -3.55 6.88
N PHE A 94 -7.70 -4.84 6.54
CA PHE A 94 -6.97 -5.80 7.40
C PHE A 94 -5.46 -5.49 7.45
N GLY A 95 -4.86 -5.11 6.32
CA GLY A 95 -3.47 -4.66 6.28
C GLY A 95 -3.21 -3.45 7.18
N THR A 96 -4.03 -2.40 7.09
CA THR A 96 -3.92 -1.22 7.96
C THR A 96 -4.10 -1.57 9.44
N VAL A 97 -5.12 -2.39 9.77
CA VAL A 97 -5.34 -2.83 11.16
C VAL A 97 -4.09 -3.54 11.69
N SER A 98 -3.49 -4.44 10.91
CA SER A 98 -2.25 -5.12 11.30
C SER A 98 -1.08 -4.16 11.53
N LEU A 99 -1.04 -3.02 10.83
CA LEU A 99 0.00 -1.99 11.00
C LEU A 99 -0.24 -1.09 12.20
N VAL A 100 -1.46 -0.89 12.68
CA VAL A 100 -1.73 0.05 13.78
C VAL A 100 -2.00 -0.62 15.11
N ILE A 101 -2.38 -1.91 15.11
CA ILE A 101 -2.80 -2.61 16.32
C ILE A 101 -1.69 -2.64 17.38
N GLU A 102 -0.47 -2.97 16.99
CA GLU A 102 0.67 -3.05 17.91
C GLU A 102 1.07 -1.66 18.47
N PRO A 103 1.23 -0.58 17.68
CA PRO A 103 1.49 0.76 18.19
C PRO A 103 0.40 1.23 19.16
N ILE A 104 -0.87 0.95 18.85
CA ILE A 104 -1.99 1.30 19.73
C ILE A 104 -1.89 0.53 21.04
N GLN A 105 -1.67 -0.79 20.99
CA GLN A 105 -1.48 -1.61 22.19
C GLN A 105 -0.30 -1.13 23.04
N TRP A 106 0.80 -0.75 22.39
CA TRP A 106 1.98 -0.21 23.06
C TRP A 106 1.67 1.10 23.81
N LEU A 107 0.89 2.01 23.19
CA LEU A 107 0.44 3.24 23.86
C LEU A 107 -0.54 2.95 25.00
N LEU A 108 -1.48 2.01 24.81
CA LEU A 108 -2.43 1.59 25.84
C LEU A 108 -1.76 0.92 27.04
N ALA A 109 -0.59 0.31 26.85
CA ALA A 109 0.25 -0.21 27.92
C ALA A 109 0.96 0.88 28.74
N GLY A 110 0.71 2.17 28.47
CA GLY A 110 1.23 3.31 29.24
C GLY A 110 2.59 3.82 28.78
N ASN A 111 3.08 3.38 27.61
CA ASN A 111 4.35 3.86 27.08
C ASN A 111 4.23 5.29 26.51
N SER A 112 5.37 6.01 26.45
CA SER A 112 5.43 7.40 26.02
C SER A 112 6.14 7.59 24.68
N VAL A 113 5.48 8.28 23.74
CA VAL A 113 6.07 8.66 22.45
C VAL A 113 7.31 9.54 22.64
N THR A 114 7.32 10.44 23.61
CA THR A 114 8.47 11.32 23.84
C THR A 114 9.68 10.53 24.30
N THR A 115 9.49 9.59 25.23
CA THR A 115 10.55 8.69 25.69
C THR A 115 11.08 7.86 24.53
N PHE A 116 10.19 7.25 23.74
CA PHE A 116 10.57 6.49 22.55
C PHE A 116 11.45 7.30 21.60
N LEU A 117 11.08 8.54 21.26
CA LEU A 117 11.87 9.38 20.36
C LEU A 117 13.25 9.76 20.93
N THR A 118 13.37 9.89 22.25
CA THR A 118 14.65 10.22 22.90
C THR A 118 15.58 9.01 23.09
N THR A 119 15.04 7.79 23.11
CA THR A 119 15.82 6.57 23.39
C THR A 119 15.94 5.62 22.21
N ALA A 120 15.18 5.84 21.13
CA ALA A 120 15.19 4.97 19.95
C ALA A 120 16.55 5.02 19.25
N ASP A 121 17.08 3.83 18.92
CA ASP A 121 18.24 3.71 18.06
C ASP A 121 17.88 3.91 16.57
N ALA A 122 18.92 3.99 15.73
CA ALA A 122 18.74 4.20 14.30
C ALA A 122 17.88 3.12 13.63
N MET A 123 17.98 1.87 14.09
CA MET A 123 17.19 0.75 13.55
C MET A 123 15.70 0.90 13.87
N THR A 124 15.40 1.22 15.12
CA THR A 124 14.03 1.47 15.63
C THR A 124 13.39 2.66 14.92
N LEU A 125 14.14 3.75 14.73
CA LEU A 125 13.67 4.90 13.96
C LEU A 125 13.41 4.56 12.50
N THR A 126 14.32 3.79 11.88
CA THR A 126 14.17 3.36 10.48
C THR A 126 12.91 2.50 10.29
N PHE A 127 12.68 1.53 11.18
CA PHE A 127 11.48 0.70 11.17
C PHE A 127 10.20 1.53 11.37
N THR A 128 10.24 2.52 12.26
CA THR A 128 9.11 3.41 12.54
C THR A 128 8.78 4.31 11.35
N VAL A 129 9.79 4.92 10.74
CA VAL A 129 9.61 5.74 9.54
C VAL A 129 9.07 4.90 8.39
N SER A 130 9.58 3.68 8.21
CA SER A 130 9.05 2.75 7.21
C SER A 130 7.56 2.49 7.42
N ARG A 131 7.12 2.18 8.66
CA ARG A 131 5.70 1.97 8.96
C ARG A 131 4.83 3.18 8.63
N ILE A 132 5.30 4.39 8.93
CA ILE A 132 4.57 5.63 8.62
C ILE A 132 4.43 5.78 7.11
N LEU A 133 5.52 5.57 6.35
CA LEU A 133 5.50 5.63 4.89
C LEU A 133 4.60 4.54 4.28
N HIS A 134 4.66 3.33 4.84
CA HIS A 134 3.80 2.21 4.45
C HIS A 134 2.32 2.59 4.64
N LEU A 135 1.95 3.06 5.83
CA LEU A 135 0.58 3.48 6.13
C LEU A 135 0.12 4.64 5.24
N ALA A 136 0.96 5.66 5.05
CA ALA A 136 0.67 6.78 4.17
C ALA A 136 0.44 6.32 2.72
N ALA A 137 1.24 5.37 2.24
CA ALA A 137 1.07 4.80 0.91
C ALA A 137 -0.26 4.06 0.77
N VAL A 138 -0.64 3.23 1.75
CA VAL A 138 -1.94 2.52 1.77
C VAL A 138 -3.10 3.50 1.75
N LEU A 139 -3.10 4.50 2.65
CA LEU A 139 -4.17 5.48 2.74
C LEU A 139 -4.25 6.37 1.49
N GLY A 140 -3.11 6.79 0.93
CA GLY A 140 -3.05 7.52 -0.33
C GLY A 140 -3.57 6.70 -1.50
N ALA A 141 -3.21 5.41 -1.58
CA ALA A 141 -3.71 4.52 -2.62
C ALA A 141 -5.23 4.36 -2.54
N MET A 142 -5.76 4.21 -1.31
CA MET A 142 -7.19 4.12 -1.04
C MET A 142 -7.93 5.37 -1.48
N THR A 143 -7.49 6.55 -1.06
CA THR A 143 -8.17 7.81 -1.42
C THR A 143 -8.19 8.03 -2.94
N LEU A 144 -7.07 7.80 -3.62
CA LEU A 144 -6.97 7.96 -5.07
C LEU A 144 -7.78 6.92 -5.84
N MET A 145 -7.82 5.67 -5.37
CA MET A 145 -8.62 4.59 -5.98
C MET A 145 -10.11 4.90 -6.01
N PHE A 146 -10.62 5.68 -5.08
CA PHE A 146 -12.04 6.04 -4.98
C PHE A 146 -12.34 7.49 -5.39
N SER A 147 -11.37 8.18 -5.98
CA SER A 147 -11.57 9.52 -6.55
C SER A 147 -12.65 9.53 -7.66
N PRO A 148 -13.31 10.67 -7.93
CA PRO A 148 -14.35 10.77 -8.95
C PRO A 148 -13.89 10.32 -10.35
N SER A 149 -12.66 10.68 -10.75
CA SER A 149 -12.08 10.30 -12.04
C SER A 149 -11.77 8.80 -12.13
N ALA A 150 -11.24 8.19 -11.06
CA ALA A 150 -11.07 6.75 -10.98
C ALA A 150 -12.44 6.04 -11.08
N ASN A 151 -13.44 6.50 -10.34
CA ASN A 151 -14.79 5.95 -10.37
C ASN A 151 -15.40 5.99 -11.78
N ALA A 152 -15.22 7.10 -12.51
CA ALA A 152 -15.67 7.21 -13.89
C ALA A 152 -14.96 6.19 -14.82
N TYR A 153 -13.65 5.99 -14.65
CA TYR A 153 -12.90 4.99 -15.42
C TYR A 153 -13.40 3.56 -15.20
N PHE A 154 -13.56 3.14 -13.94
CA PHE A 154 -14.01 1.77 -13.64
C PHE A 154 -15.48 1.52 -14.00
N ARG A 155 -16.35 2.54 -14.00
CA ARG A 155 -17.72 2.41 -14.48
C ARG A 155 -17.80 2.20 -15.99
N ARG A 156 -16.92 2.84 -16.78
CA ARG A 156 -16.87 2.68 -18.24
C ARG A 156 -16.33 1.31 -18.69
N LYS A 157 -15.60 0.61 -17.81
CA LYS A 157 -15.01 -0.71 -18.08
C LYS A 157 -15.73 -1.88 -17.38
N ARG A 158 -16.86 -1.62 -16.72
CA ARG A 158 -17.76 -2.66 -16.20
C ARG A 158 -18.58 -3.25 -17.34
#